data_AF-A0A0I9U4C4-F1
#
_entry.id   AF-A0A0I9U4C4-F1
#
_cell.length_a   1.000
_cell.length_b   1.000
_cell.length_c   1.000
_cell.angle_alpha   90.00
_cell.angle_beta   90.00
_cell.angle_gamma   90.00
#
_symmetry.space_group_name_H-M   'P 1'
#
loop_
_entity.id
_entity.type
_entity.pdbx_description
1 polymer ?
#
loop_
_entity_poly.entity_id
_entity_poly.type
_entity_poly.pdbx_seq_one_letter_code
_entity_poly.pdbx_strand_id
1 'polypeptide(L)'
;MGALLDRADLKMALAAVAYYRRAHILSKRPIPPAADRLAAHLEQALSACGQEDVARQSDWLSTEQLAQRLNCSTRTARRIATRIGRRAGRDWLVPADALTQEENGDGVA
;
A
#
# COMPACT_ATOMS: atom_id res chain seq x y z
N MET A 1 7.55 19.81 12.36
CA MET A 1 7.89 18.93 11.23
C MET A 1 8.77 17.82 11.79
N GLY A 2 8.17 16.67 12.15
CA GLY A 2 8.95 15.51 12.59
C GLY A 2 9.50 14.81 11.37
N ALA A 3 10.79 14.46 11.36
CA ALA A 3 11.36 13.60 10.34
C ALA A 3 10.56 12.28 10.36
N LEU A 4 9.83 11.99 9.29
CA LEU A 4 9.24 10.68 9.08
C LEU A 4 10.40 9.69 8.97
N LEU A 5 10.56 8.84 9.98
CA LEU A 5 11.50 7.72 9.95
C LEU A 5 11.10 6.83 8.77
N ASP A 6 11.97 6.73 7.77
CA ASP A 6 11.70 5.88 6.62
C ASP A 6 11.89 4.41 7.01
N ARG A 7 11.36 3.49 6.19
CA ARG A 7 11.45 2.05 6.41
C ARG A 7 12.89 1.56 6.62
N ALA A 8 13.85 2.19 5.96
CA ALA A 8 15.27 1.89 6.13
C ALA A 8 15.75 2.22 7.55
N ASP A 9 15.30 3.35 8.11
CA ASP A 9 15.65 3.77 9.47
C ASP A 9 15.04 2.83 10.51
N LEU A 10 13.80 2.38 10.31
CA LEU A 10 13.14 1.41 11.19
C LEU A 10 13.88 0.05 11.19
N LYS A 11 14.33 -0.43 10.02
CA LYS A 11 15.14 -1.66 9.93
C LYS A 11 16.48 -1.50 10.64
N MET A 12 17.12 -0.36 10.47
CA MET A 12 18.40 -0.04 11.09
C MET A 12 18.26 0.06 12.62
N ALA A 13 17.19 0.68 13.12
CA ALA A 13 16.87 0.74 14.54
C ALA A 13 16.63 -0.67 15.13
N LEU A 14 15.88 -1.53 14.43
CA LEU A 14 15.65 -2.92 14.86
C LEU A 14 16.97 -3.71 14.92
N ALA A 15 17.84 -3.55 13.93
CA ALA A 15 19.15 -4.19 13.90
C ALA A 15 20.04 -3.73 15.07
N ALA A 16 20.00 -2.45 15.42
CA ALA A 16 20.72 -1.91 16.58
C ALA A 16 20.21 -2.51 17.91
N VAL A 17 18.89 -2.65 18.06
CA VAL A 17 18.28 -3.30 19.25
C VAL A 17 18.67 -4.78 19.31
N ALA A 18 18.65 -5.50 18.18
CA ALA A 18 19.07 -6.89 18.10
C ALA A 18 20.56 -7.06 18.47
N TYR A 19 21.42 -6.15 18.01
CA TYR A 19 22.84 -6.12 18.37
C TYR A 19 23.03 -5.89 19.87
N TYR A 20 22.33 -4.91 20.45
CA TYR A 20 22.37 -4.63 21.89
C TYR A 20 21.96 -5.85 22.73
N ARG A 21 20.85 -6.52 22.36
CA ARG A 21 20.40 -7.75 23.02
C ARG A 21 21.45 -8.85 22.93
N ARG A 22 22.05 -9.03 21.74
CA ARG A 22 23.11 -10.02 21.52
C ARG A 22 24.34 -9.73 22.38
N ALA A 23 24.75 -8.47 22.50
CA ALA A 23 25.84 -8.07 23.38
C ALA A 23 25.55 -8.38 24.85
N HIS A 24 24.31 -8.15 25.32
CA HIS A 24 23.87 -8.51 26.67
C HIS A 24 23.90 -10.02 26.92
N ILE A 25 23.40 -10.82 25.97
CA ILE A 25 23.41 -12.29 26.05
C ILE A 25 24.85 -12.80 26.14
N LEU A 26 25.73 -12.34 25.25
CA LEU A 26 27.14 -12.73 25.24
C LEU A 26 27.86 -12.31 26.53
N SER A 27 27.48 -11.15 27.08
CA SER A 27 28.02 -10.64 28.35
C SER A 27 27.35 -11.23 29.59
N LYS A 28 26.39 -12.16 29.44
CA LYS A 28 25.57 -12.74 30.51
C LYS A 28 24.90 -11.68 31.40
N ARG A 29 24.52 -10.55 30.81
CA ARG A 29 23.81 -9.47 31.49
C ARG A 29 22.31 -9.59 31.24
N PRO A 30 21.46 -9.24 32.21
CA PRO A 30 20.03 -9.19 31.98
C PRO A 30 19.72 -8.19 30.87
N ILE A 31 18.83 -8.56 29.95
CA ILE A 31 18.30 -7.66 28.93
C ILE A 31 17.28 -6.75 29.63
N PRO A 32 17.40 -5.42 29.52
CA PRO A 32 16.40 -4.54 30.10
C PRO A 32 15.05 -4.70 29.37
N PRO A 33 13.91 -4.72 30.08
CA PRO A 33 12.59 -4.91 29.48
C PRO A 33 12.22 -3.78 28.50
N ALA A 34 12.84 -2.60 28.62
CA ALA A 34 12.71 -1.51 27.68
C ALA A 34 13.20 -1.89 26.27
N ALA A 35 14.23 -2.75 26.15
CA ALA A 35 14.74 -3.18 24.85
C ALA A 35 13.77 -4.13 24.14
N ASP A 36 13.08 -5.00 24.89
CA ASP A 36 12.06 -5.89 24.31
C ASP A 36 10.82 -5.10 23.89
N ARG A 37 10.38 -4.11 24.69
CA ARG A 37 9.30 -3.19 24.31
C ARG A 37 9.64 -2.39 23.06
N LEU A 38 10.88 -1.89 22.98
CA LEU A 38 11.35 -1.15 21.82
C LEU A 38 11.38 -2.01 20.55
N ALA A 39 11.86 -3.26 20.65
CA ALA A 39 11.83 -4.21 19.54
C ALA A 39 10.40 -4.44 19.03
N ALA A 40 9.45 -4.70 19.94
CA ALA A 40 8.04 -4.90 19.59
C ALA A 40 7.43 -3.67 18.89
N HIS A 41 7.71 -2.46 19.40
CA HIS A 41 7.23 -1.23 18.75
C HIS A 41 7.83 -1.03 17.35
N LEU A 42 9.11 -1.35 17.16
CA LEU A 42 9.77 -1.24 15.85
C LEU A 42 9.25 -2.29 14.85
N GLU A 43 8.98 -3.52 15.29
CA GLU A 43 8.36 -4.56 14.46
C GLU A 43 6.93 -4.18 14.04
N GLN A 44 6.17 -3.60 14.97
CA GLN A 44 4.82 -3.11 14.71
C GLN A 44 4.83 -1.92 13.76
N ALA A 45 5.78 -0.99 13.92
CA ALA A 45 5.98 0.14 13.01
C ALA A 45 6.42 -0.32 11.60
N LEU A 46 7.29 -1.33 11.49
CA LEU A 46 7.68 -1.92 10.21
C LEU A 46 6.52 -2.63 9.52
N SER A 47 5.65 -3.29 10.29
CA SER A 47 4.44 -3.93 9.79
C SER A 47 3.45 -2.89 9.29
N ALA A 48 3.24 -1.81 10.03
CA ALA A 48 2.38 -0.68 9.65
C ALA A 48 2.92 0.11 8.43
N CYS A 49 4.24 0.31 8.36
CA CYS A 49 4.92 0.93 7.22
C CYS A 49 4.82 0.06 5.94
N GLY A 50 4.49 -1.23 6.08
CA GLY A 50 4.10 -2.10 4.97
C GLY A 50 2.60 -2.15 4.68
N GLN A 51 1.75 -1.65 5.58
CA GLN A 51 0.29 -1.68 5.45
C GLN A 51 -0.30 -0.37 4.91
N GLU A 52 0.39 0.78 5.05
CA GLU A 52 -0.05 2.03 4.41
C GLU A 52 0.05 1.99 2.88
N ASP A 53 0.87 1.09 2.30
CA ASP A 53 0.99 0.87 0.85
C ASP A 53 0.23 -0.37 0.33
N VAL A 54 -0.61 -1.00 1.17
CA VAL A 54 -1.67 -1.92 0.69
C VAL A 54 -3.01 -1.18 0.60
N ALA A 55 -3.01 0.14 0.79
CA ALA A 55 -4.10 0.98 0.32
C ALA A 55 -4.01 1.12 -1.20
N ARG A 56 -4.85 0.34 -1.90
CA ARG A 56 -5.04 0.28 -3.36
C ARG A 56 -3.87 -0.34 -4.12
N GLN A 57 -3.78 -1.68 -4.10
CA GLN A 57 -3.51 -2.32 -5.39
C GLN A 57 -4.61 -1.82 -6.33
N SER A 58 -4.24 -1.05 -7.34
CA SER A 58 -5.17 -0.56 -8.34
C SER A 58 -5.75 -1.81 -9.01
N ASP A 59 -6.93 -2.24 -8.59
CA ASP A 59 -7.63 -3.35 -9.22
C ASP A 59 -7.93 -2.90 -10.65
N TRP A 60 -7.15 -3.42 -11.59
CA TRP A 60 -7.31 -3.14 -13.00
C TRP A 60 -8.48 -3.96 -13.51
N LEU A 61 -9.56 -3.28 -13.86
CA LEU A 61 -10.76 -3.89 -14.42
C LEU A 61 -10.57 -4.14 -15.91
N SER A 62 -10.89 -5.35 -16.37
CA SER A 62 -11.00 -5.63 -17.79
C SER A 62 -12.20 -4.89 -18.41
N THR A 63 -12.24 -4.79 -19.73
CA THR A 63 -13.37 -4.15 -20.43
C THR A 63 -14.71 -4.84 -20.15
N GLU A 64 -14.70 -6.16 -19.90
CA GLU A 64 -15.90 -6.93 -19.55
C GLU A 64 -16.35 -6.67 -18.11
N GLN A 65 -15.40 -6.64 -17.17
CA GLN A 65 -15.69 -6.30 -15.77
C GLN A 65 -16.20 -4.85 -15.65
N LEU A 66 -15.65 -3.95 -16.46
CA LEU A 66 -16.11 -2.57 -16.57
C LEU A 66 -17.55 -2.49 -17.10
N ALA A 67 -17.88 -3.27 -18.14
CA ALA A 67 -19.23 -3.34 -18.70
C ALA A 67 -20.26 -3.81 -17.67
N GLN A 68 -19.92 -4.85 -16.90
CA GLN A 68 -20.76 -5.35 -15.82
C GLN A 68 -20.95 -4.31 -14.71
N ARG A 69 -19.87 -3.64 -14.30
CA ARG A 69 -19.90 -2.66 -13.20
C ARG A 69 -20.68 -1.40 -13.54
N LEU A 70 -20.61 -0.94 -14.79
CA LEU A 70 -21.35 0.22 -15.28
C LEU A 70 -22.73 -0.14 -15.86
N ASN A 71 -23.11 -1.43 -15.82
CA ASN A 71 -24.31 -1.97 -16.45
C ASN A 71 -24.51 -1.46 -17.90
N CYS A 72 -23.42 -1.45 -18.67
CA CYS A 72 -23.39 -0.92 -20.03
C CYS A 72 -22.89 -1.96 -21.03
N SER A 73 -23.10 -1.70 -22.32
CA SER A 73 -22.60 -2.61 -23.37
C SER A 73 -21.07 -2.62 -23.42
N THR A 74 -20.47 -3.76 -23.76
CA THR A 74 -19.01 -3.91 -23.91
C THR A 74 -18.41 -2.91 -24.90
N ARG A 75 -19.18 -2.49 -25.91
CA ARG A 75 -18.77 -1.43 -26.86
C ARG A 75 -18.60 -0.07 -26.17
N THR A 76 -19.48 0.25 -25.23
CA THR A 76 -19.43 1.50 -24.44
C THR A 76 -18.30 1.43 -23.42
N ALA A 77 -18.18 0.30 -22.72
CA ALA A 77 -17.06 0.04 -21.82
C ALA A 77 -15.70 0.16 -22.53
N ARG A 78 -15.57 -0.34 -23.76
CA ARG A 78 -14.32 -0.21 -24.54
C ARG A 78 -13.97 1.23 -24.87
N ARG A 79 -14.97 2.08 -25.19
CA ARG A 79 -14.76 3.52 -25.40
C ARG A 79 -14.27 4.22 -24.14
N ILE A 80 -14.84 3.86 -22.99
CA ILE A 80 -14.40 4.38 -21.69
C ILE A 80 -12.97 3.89 -21.42
N ALA A 81 -12.71 2.60 -21.59
CA ALA A 81 -11.40 2.01 -21.38
C ALA A 81 -10.30 2.61 -22.28
N THR A 82 -10.63 3.02 -23.52
CA THR A 82 -9.69 3.77 -24.36
C THR A 82 -9.41 5.19 -23.88
N ARG A 83 -10.32 5.80 -23.11
CA ARG A 83 -10.20 7.17 -22.60
C ARG A 83 -9.42 7.23 -21.28
N ILE A 84 -9.72 6.31 -20.36
CA ILE A 84 -9.20 6.34 -18.97
C ILE A 84 -8.33 5.12 -18.61
N GLY A 85 -8.31 4.10 -19.46
CA GLY A 85 -7.56 2.87 -19.24
C GLY A 85 -6.18 2.87 -19.89
N ARG A 86 -5.42 1.83 -19.57
CA ARG A 86 -4.13 1.52 -20.18
C ARG A 86 -4.24 0.23 -21.00
N ARG A 87 -3.52 0.17 -22.11
CA ARG A 87 -3.41 -1.05 -22.92
C ARG A 87 -2.38 -2.00 -22.33
N ALA A 88 -2.79 -3.24 -22.05
CA ALA A 88 -1.93 -4.34 -21.64
C ALA A 88 -2.05 -5.48 -22.66
N GLY A 89 -1.12 -5.49 -23.63
CA GLY A 89 -1.16 -6.44 -24.74
C GLY A 89 -2.37 -6.23 -25.66
N ARG A 90 -3.29 -7.20 -25.65
CA ARG A 90 -4.53 -7.18 -26.47
C ARG A 90 -5.73 -6.55 -25.75
N ASP A 91 -5.62 -6.36 -24.44
CA ASP A 91 -6.74 -5.94 -23.61
C ASP A 91 -6.55 -4.52 -23.06
N TRP A 92 -7.67 -3.86 -22.78
CA TRP A 92 -7.71 -2.59 -22.08
C TRP A 92 -8.04 -2.81 -20.61
N LEU A 93 -7.21 -2.25 -19.76
CA LEU A 93 -7.30 -2.31 -18.32
C LEU A 93 -7.62 -0.92 -17.77
N VAL A 94 -8.66 -0.82 -16.95
CA VAL A 94 -9.11 0.44 -16.34
C VAL A 94 -8.85 0.39 -14.84
N PRO A 95 -8.16 1.38 -14.25
CA PRO A 95 -7.98 1.39 -12.81
C PRO A 95 -9.34 1.58 -12.12
N ALA A 96 -9.69 0.73 -11.15
CA ALA A 96 -10.99 0.78 -10.47
C ALA A 96 -11.31 2.16 -9.86
N ASP A 97 -10.29 2.91 -9.44
CA ASP A 97 -10.43 4.24 -8.84
C ASP A 97 -10.74 5.36 -9.85
N ALA A 98 -10.54 5.13 -11.16
CA ALA A 98 -10.87 6.12 -12.18
C ALA A 98 -12.39 6.27 -12.38
N LEU A 99 -13.18 5.28 -11.95
CA LEU A 99 -14.64 5.32 -12.05
C LEU A 99 -15.28 6.17 -10.95
N THR A 100 -14.64 6.28 -9.79
CA THR A 100 -15.15 7.07 -8.66
C THR A 100 -15.05 8.58 -8.89
N GLN A 101 -14.23 9.02 -9.85
CA GLN A 101 -14.09 10.46 -10.16
C GLN A 101 -15.18 11.01 -11.08
N GLU A 102 -15.91 10.18 -11.83
CA GLU A 102 -16.99 10.69 -12.70
C GLU A 102 -18.35 10.79 -11.98
N GLU A 103 -18.55 10.10 -10.85
CA GLU A 103 -19.76 10.26 -10.03
C GLU A 103 -19.81 11.59 -9.26
N ASN A 104 -18.69 12.33 -9.18
CA ASN A 104 -18.63 13.61 -8.46
C ASN A 104 -18.50 14.84 -9.39
N GLY A 105 -18.67 14.64 -10.70
CA GLY A 105 -18.49 15.66 -11.73
C GLY A 105 -19.78 16.19 -12.37
N ASP A 106 -20.95 15.72 -11.96
CA ASP A 106 -22.24 16.15 -12.52
C ASP A 106 -23.15 16.64 -11.38
N GLY A 107 -22.95 17.90 -10.98
CA GLY A 107 -23.65 18.45 -9.83
C GLY A 107 -23.29 19.85 -9.41
N VAL A 108 -23.09 20.80 -10.35
CA VAL A 108 -23.39 22.21 -10.06
C VAL A 108 -24.02 22.84 -11.30
N ALA A 109 -25.24 23.33 -11.08
CA ALA A 109 -26.12 24.05 -11.99
C ALA A 109 -25.57 25.43 -12.40
#